data_AF-A0A210PWP6-F1
#
_entry.id   AF-A0A210PWP6-F1
#
_cell.length_a   1.000
_cell.length_b   1.000
_cell.length_c   1.000
_cell.angle_alpha   90.00
_cell.angle_beta   90.00
_cell.angle_gamma   90.00
#
_symmetry.space_group_name_H-M   'P 1'
#
loop_
_entity.id
_entity.type
_entity.pdbx_description
1 polymer ?
#
loop_
_entity_poly.entity_id
_entity_poly.type
_entity_poly.pdbx_seq_one_letter_code
_entity_poly.pdbx_strand_id
1 'polypeptide(L)'
;MADPKYANLPGIDLNSPDVFETSDLPEDDQAMKSEPVGQEEVPNENIDKITLDTKTALTKFKGRDLQAESVDFSDKIGGHFRTGYDASKTEYEMLEEGAGKMESPQQKFQRLQHEIRELSEEVRRIQDNVKQESTSEKMTPVSLGKQLDYLQHQLNDLHLEKILGPEAGINLADPQGALQKRLMTQLDSFQCGGADTKGKTPTKGKSEGSADCVTYELYYRPEQAQFSKNARLASLEERLERLEAAIGQNQEKLSVLTADTANKSLVGAVAVVNSKLSLLEQSNLDQVEARLQGVLHKLKEIVEKKSAVQDDPDKQNKIAELYDLVKKWNSVSETLPQVVDRLAALKELHEQALQFSQSLTYLDTAQQEIATSLNTHGDMLKQLQGTFKQNMDVIKANCASLDNRVKALQK
;
A
#
# COMPACT_ATOMS: atom_id res chain seq x y z
N MET A 1 -36.20 17.04 30.94
CA MET A 1 -37.44 16.36 30.49
C MET A 1 -37.28 14.89 30.78
N ALA A 2 -38.27 14.25 31.40
CA ALA A 2 -38.17 12.85 31.79
C ALA A 2 -38.11 11.93 30.56
N ASP A 3 -37.21 10.96 30.57
CA ASP A 3 -37.15 9.94 29.53
C ASP A 3 -38.43 9.10 29.54
N PRO A 4 -39.08 8.87 28.38
CA PRO A 4 -40.35 8.18 28.29
C PRO A 4 -40.27 6.73 28.78
N LYS A 5 -39.07 6.14 28.78
CA LYS A 5 -38.80 4.80 29.30
C LYS A 5 -38.96 4.69 30.82
N TYR A 6 -38.74 5.78 31.56
CA TYR A 6 -38.72 5.79 33.03
C TYR A 6 -39.90 6.52 33.67
N ALA A 7 -40.70 7.24 32.89
CA ALA A 7 -41.82 8.05 33.38
C ALA A 7 -42.91 7.27 34.15
N ASN A 8 -43.09 5.98 33.86
CA ASN A 8 -44.13 5.13 34.48
C ASN A 8 -43.61 4.30 35.67
N LEU A 9 -42.33 4.41 36.01
CA LEU A 9 -41.72 3.68 37.12
C LEU A 9 -41.87 4.48 38.43
N PRO A 10 -42.51 3.93 39.48
CA PRO A 10 -42.57 4.59 40.78
C PRO A 10 -41.18 4.60 41.44
N GLY A 11 -40.81 5.72 42.08
CA GLY A 11 -39.56 5.85 42.83
C GLY A 11 -38.34 6.36 42.04
N ILE A 12 -38.53 6.88 40.83
CA ILE A 12 -37.47 7.58 40.09
C ILE A 12 -37.44 9.05 40.51
N ASP A 13 -36.31 9.52 41.00
CA ASP A 13 -36.08 10.94 41.27
C ASP A 13 -35.77 11.67 39.95
N LEU A 14 -36.71 12.52 39.53
CA LEU A 14 -36.61 13.31 38.30
C LEU A 14 -35.97 14.69 38.52
N ASN A 15 -35.80 15.10 39.78
CA ASN A 15 -35.36 16.44 40.15
C ASN A 15 -33.93 16.46 40.72
N SER A 16 -33.36 15.30 41.01
CA SER A 16 -31.94 15.17 41.34
C SER A 16 -31.05 15.41 40.12
N PRO A 17 -29.87 16.04 40.29
CA PRO A 17 -28.86 16.05 39.23
C PRO A 17 -28.38 14.62 38.95
N ASP A 18 -28.09 14.33 37.68
CA ASP A 18 -27.66 13.00 37.22
C ASP A 18 -26.26 12.63 37.73
N VAL A 19 -25.39 13.62 37.93
CA VAL A 19 -24.00 13.44 38.38
C VAL A 19 -23.72 14.39 39.56
N PHE A 20 -23.18 13.84 40.64
CA PHE A 20 -22.63 14.61 41.77
C PHE A 20 -21.11 14.51 41.75
N GLU A 21 -20.45 15.51 41.18
CA GLU A 21 -19.00 15.58 41.07
C GLU A 21 -18.44 16.79 41.84
N THR A 22 -17.17 16.69 42.23
CA THR A 22 -16.42 17.84 42.75
C THR A 22 -16.19 18.84 41.62
N SER A 23 -16.14 20.13 41.94
CA SER A 23 -15.84 21.16 40.94
C SER A 23 -14.51 20.85 40.25
N ASP A 24 -14.53 20.87 38.91
CA ASP A 24 -13.36 20.65 38.10
C ASP A 24 -12.28 21.70 38.44
N LEU A 25 -11.12 21.23 38.90
CA LEU A 25 -10.05 22.12 39.35
C LEU A 25 -9.15 22.46 38.16
N PRO A 26 -8.73 23.73 38.00
CA PRO A 26 -7.83 24.14 36.91
C PRO A 26 -6.46 23.42 36.90
N GLU A 27 -6.15 22.64 37.94
CA GLU A 27 -4.93 21.84 38.05
C GLU A 27 -4.93 20.62 37.12
N ASP A 28 -6.10 20.09 36.73
CA ASP A 28 -6.21 18.98 35.76
C ASP A 28 -5.94 19.43 34.31
N ASP A 29 -6.25 20.70 33.98
CA ASP A 29 -5.93 21.34 32.69
C ASP A 29 -4.48 21.82 32.62
N GLN A 30 -3.86 22.02 33.77
CA GLN A 30 -2.41 22.13 33.84
C GLN A 30 -1.88 20.72 33.64
N ALA A 31 -1.67 20.37 32.37
CA ALA A 31 -0.52 19.56 32.04
C ALA A 31 0.70 20.29 32.62
N MET A 32 1.00 20.03 33.91
CA MET A 32 2.35 19.83 34.38
C MET A 32 3.00 19.16 33.19
N LYS A 33 3.92 19.87 32.54
CA LYS A 33 4.86 19.28 31.61
C LYS A 33 5.58 18.20 32.40
N SER A 34 4.91 17.08 32.60
CA SER A 34 5.49 15.78 32.78
C SER A 34 6.01 15.47 31.40
N GLU A 35 7.11 16.18 31.08
CA GLU A 35 8.19 15.78 30.20
C GLU A 35 7.78 14.59 29.32
N PRO A 36 7.12 14.81 28.16
CA PRO A 36 6.88 13.72 27.26
C PRO A 36 8.25 13.32 26.70
N VAL A 37 8.67 12.11 27.08
CA VAL A 37 9.79 11.35 26.53
C VAL A 37 11.17 11.73 27.07
N GLY A 38 11.52 11.00 28.14
CA GLY A 38 12.88 10.89 28.64
C GLY A 38 13.10 11.83 29.80
N GLN A 39 13.50 11.29 30.94
CA GLN A 39 14.42 12.00 31.79
C GLN A 39 15.51 12.55 30.86
N GLU A 40 15.52 13.85 30.59
CA GLU A 40 16.78 14.48 30.27
C GLU A 40 17.61 14.23 31.52
N GLU A 41 18.36 13.12 31.52
CA GLU A 41 19.57 13.02 32.31
C GLU A 41 20.26 14.35 32.05
N VAL A 42 20.20 15.19 33.08
CA VAL A 42 20.83 16.50 33.16
C VAL A 42 22.14 16.38 32.40
N PRO A 43 22.45 17.27 31.44
CA PRO A 43 23.65 17.14 30.61
C PRO A 43 24.85 16.84 31.52
N ASN A 44 25.26 15.57 31.53
CA ASN A 44 26.31 15.09 32.40
C ASN A 44 27.60 15.39 31.65
N GLU A 45 28.47 16.19 32.25
CA GLU A 45 29.76 16.57 31.65
C GLU A 45 30.64 15.35 31.32
N ASN A 46 30.31 14.17 31.88
CA ASN A 46 31.00 12.91 31.63
C ASN A 46 30.36 12.03 30.54
N ILE A 47 29.24 12.44 29.94
CA ILE A 47 28.51 11.65 28.92
C ILE A 47 28.36 12.46 27.63
N ASP A 48 29.08 12.05 26.60
CA ASP A 48 28.89 12.58 25.25
C ASP A 48 27.62 11.99 24.61
N LYS A 49 26.59 12.81 24.46
CA LYS A 49 25.36 12.44 23.73
C LYS A 49 25.62 12.56 22.21
N ILE A 50 25.94 11.43 21.58
CA ILE A 50 26.11 11.36 20.13
C ILE A 50 24.73 11.09 19.49
N THR A 51 24.23 12.04 18.69
CA THR A 51 23.02 11.84 17.90
C THR A 51 23.35 10.98 16.68
N LEU A 52 22.71 9.81 16.60
CA LEU A 52 22.88 8.90 15.48
C LEU A 52 21.92 9.28 14.35
N ASP A 53 22.45 9.89 13.28
CA ASP A 53 21.68 10.03 12.04
C ASP A 53 21.81 8.75 11.20
N THR A 54 20.71 8.00 11.11
CA THR A 54 20.63 6.73 10.38
C THR A 54 20.94 6.90 8.90
N LYS A 55 20.66 8.07 8.31
CA LYS A 55 20.94 8.34 6.89
C LYS A 55 22.43 8.48 6.64
N THR A 56 23.14 9.25 7.47
CA THR A 56 24.61 9.37 7.36
C THR A 56 25.34 8.10 7.76
N ALA A 57 24.79 7.31 8.70
CA ALA A 57 25.34 6.00 9.02
C ALA A 57 25.20 5.05 7.81
N LEU A 58 24.02 4.99 7.20
CA LEU A 58 23.80 4.16 6.00
C LEU A 58 24.76 4.52 4.88
N THR A 59 24.99 5.80 4.58
CA THR A 59 25.93 6.19 3.52
C THR A 59 27.37 5.79 3.83
N LYS A 60 27.79 5.84 5.10
CA LYS A 60 29.13 5.41 5.53
C LYS A 60 29.37 3.91 5.40
N PHE A 61 28.32 3.09 5.57
CA PHE A 61 28.41 1.63 5.48
C PHE A 61 27.97 1.06 4.13
N LYS A 62 27.33 1.86 3.28
CA LYS A 62 26.92 1.46 1.94
C LYS A 62 28.16 1.12 1.09
N GLY A 63 28.27 -0.13 0.66
CA GLY A 63 29.39 -0.62 -0.15
C GLY A 63 30.49 -1.32 0.67
N ARG A 64 30.37 -1.40 2.00
CA ARG A 64 31.22 -2.24 2.83
C ARG A 64 30.52 -3.57 3.05
N ASP A 65 30.93 -4.57 2.26
CA ASP A 65 30.43 -5.94 2.42
C ASP A 65 31.36 -6.72 3.35
N LEU A 66 30.79 -7.54 4.23
CA LEU A 66 31.54 -8.43 5.12
C LEU A 66 31.60 -9.83 4.50
N GLN A 67 32.79 -10.42 4.45
CA GLN A 67 32.93 -11.81 4.04
C GLN A 67 32.66 -12.74 5.22
N ALA A 68 31.82 -13.75 5.01
CA ALA A 68 31.42 -14.73 6.03
C ALA A 68 31.97 -16.15 5.77
N GLU A 69 32.89 -16.32 4.81
CA GLU A 69 33.31 -17.64 4.32
C GLU A 69 34.20 -18.43 5.30
N SER A 70 34.93 -17.77 6.19
CA SER A 70 35.90 -18.39 7.12
C SER A 70 35.59 -18.16 8.61
N VAL A 71 34.34 -17.82 8.95
CA VAL A 71 33.95 -17.47 10.32
C VAL A 71 33.78 -18.72 11.18
N ASP A 72 34.71 -18.97 12.12
CA ASP A 72 34.64 -20.04 13.12
C ASP A 72 34.67 -19.47 14.56
N PHE A 73 33.54 -19.53 15.26
CA PHE A 73 33.40 -19.17 16.68
C PHE A 73 33.51 -20.38 17.63
N SER A 74 33.77 -21.58 17.12
CA SER A 74 33.95 -22.74 18.00
C SER A 74 35.25 -22.56 18.79
N ASP A 75 35.27 -22.66 20.11
CA ASP A 75 36.44 -22.32 20.95
C ASP A 75 37.61 -23.35 20.89
N LYS A 76 37.76 -24.05 19.77
CA LYS A 76 38.76 -25.10 19.52
C LYS A 76 40.15 -24.55 19.20
N ILE A 77 41.08 -24.59 20.15
CA ILE A 77 42.47 -24.14 19.93
C ILE A 77 43.12 -24.92 18.75
N GLY A 78 43.49 -24.21 17.68
CA GLY A 78 44.08 -24.77 16.45
C GLY A 78 45.10 -23.82 15.82
N GLY A 79 45.86 -24.30 14.82
CA GLY A 79 47.05 -23.62 14.26
C GLY A 79 46.80 -22.54 13.20
N HIS A 80 45.54 -22.19 12.90
CA HIS A 80 45.20 -21.08 12.01
C HIS A 80 44.64 -19.92 12.83
N PHE A 81 44.98 -18.68 12.46
CA PHE A 81 44.38 -17.50 13.05
C PHE A 81 42.89 -17.50 12.74
N ARG A 82 42.08 -17.45 13.80
CA ARG A 82 40.63 -17.36 13.69
C ARG A 82 40.27 -15.91 13.51
N THR A 83 40.10 -15.52 12.26
CA THR A 83 39.55 -14.20 11.94
C THR A 83 38.03 -14.31 11.94
N GLY A 84 37.34 -13.36 12.57
CA GLY A 84 35.89 -13.25 12.48
C GLY A 84 35.46 -12.76 11.10
N TYR A 85 34.41 -11.96 11.05
CA TYR A 85 34.06 -11.25 9.82
C TYR A 85 35.23 -10.38 9.36
N ASP A 86 35.68 -10.59 8.13
CA ASP A 86 36.75 -9.82 7.52
C ASP A 86 36.19 -8.87 6.45
N ALA A 87 36.74 -7.66 6.43
CA ALA A 87 36.43 -6.61 5.46
C ALA A 87 37.61 -6.47 4.48
N SER A 88 38.01 -7.60 3.88
CA SER A 88 39.16 -7.70 2.99
C SER A 88 39.00 -6.88 1.70
N LYS A 89 37.76 -6.59 1.28
CA LYS A 89 37.45 -5.76 0.12
C LYS A 89 37.51 -4.27 0.49
N THR A 90 38.69 -3.68 0.36
CA THR A 90 38.86 -2.22 0.36
C THR A 90 38.90 -1.70 -1.08
N GLU A 91 38.53 -0.42 -1.26
CA GLU A 91 38.27 0.27 -2.54
C GLU A 91 39.43 0.26 -3.58
N TYR A 92 40.55 -0.40 -3.27
CA TYR A 92 41.77 -0.44 -4.08
C TYR A 92 42.12 -1.84 -4.62
N GLU A 93 41.27 -2.85 -4.44
CA GLU A 93 41.48 -4.13 -5.10
C GLU A 93 40.87 -4.09 -6.51
N MET A 94 41.74 -4.17 -7.53
CA MET A 94 41.32 -4.32 -8.92
C MET A 94 40.43 -5.55 -9.03
N LEU A 95 39.23 -5.34 -9.58
CA LEU A 95 38.29 -6.41 -9.94
C LEU A 95 39.05 -7.56 -10.59
N GLU A 96 39.11 -8.68 -9.87
CA GLU A 96 39.68 -9.92 -10.35
C GLU A 96 38.96 -10.32 -11.65
N GLU A 97 39.75 -10.60 -12.67
CA GLU A 97 39.31 -11.01 -14.00
C GLU A 97 38.60 -12.36 -13.89
N GLY A 98 37.28 -12.36 -13.69
CA GLY A 98 36.48 -13.58 -13.65
C GLY A 98 35.35 -13.69 -12.61
N ALA A 99 35.04 -12.65 -11.83
CA ALA A 99 33.98 -12.74 -10.81
C ALA A 99 32.65 -12.05 -11.20
N GLY A 100 31.74 -12.83 -11.78
CA GLY A 100 30.40 -12.98 -11.19
C GLY A 100 29.28 -11.96 -11.48
N LYS A 101 29.37 -11.12 -12.52
CA LYS A 101 28.16 -10.55 -13.15
C LYS A 101 28.10 -11.04 -14.59
N MET A 102 27.03 -11.73 -14.99
CA MET A 102 26.79 -12.02 -16.40
C MET A 102 26.79 -10.69 -17.15
N GLU A 103 27.79 -10.47 -18.01
CA GLU A 103 27.88 -9.25 -18.81
C GLU A 103 26.57 -9.09 -19.60
N SER A 104 25.94 -7.92 -19.49
CA SER A 104 24.79 -7.61 -20.34
C SER A 104 25.22 -7.65 -21.82
N PRO A 105 24.34 -8.03 -22.77
CA PRO A 105 24.71 -8.10 -24.18
C PRO A 105 25.32 -6.78 -24.72
N GLN A 106 24.86 -5.64 -24.20
CA GLN A 106 25.39 -4.31 -24.51
C GLN A 106 26.82 -4.10 -23.97
N GLN A 107 27.09 -4.54 -22.74
CA GLN A 107 28.42 -4.42 -22.11
C GLN A 107 29.43 -5.36 -22.78
N LYS A 108 29.01 -6.58 -23.14
CA LYS A 108 29.81 -7.53 -23.91
C LYS A 108 30.15 -7.00 -25.31
N PHE A 109 29.21 -6.33 -25.96
CA PHE A 109 29.44 -5.66 -27.25
C PHE A 109 30.48 -4.54 -27.14
N GLN A 110 30.38 -3.69 -26.12
CA GLN A 110 31.34 -2.62 -25.89
C GLN A 110 32.75 -3.15 -25.57
N ARG A 111 32.86 -4.25 -24.81
CA ARG A 111 34.13 -4.94 -24.58
C ARG A 111 34.71 -5.51 -25.86
N LEU A 112 33.92 -6.23 -26.66
CA LEU A 112 34.35 -6.77 -27.96
C LEU A 112 34.79 -5.67 -28.93
N GLN A 113 34.10 -4.53 -28.94
CA GLN A 113 34.49 -3.37 -29.75
C GLN A 113 35.85 -2.80 -29.30
N HIS A 114 36.11 -2.77 -28.00
CA HIS A 114 37.40 -2.35 -27.45
C HIS A 114 38.51 -3.36 -27.77
N GLU A 115 38.27 -4.65 -27.53
CA GLU A 115 39.24 -5.73 -27.81
C GLU A 115 39.59 -5.81 -29.30
N ILE A 116 38.62 -5.68 -30.21
CA ILE A 116 38.91 -5.63 -31.66
C ILE A 116 39.72 -4.38 -32.02
N ARG A 117 39.44 -3.22 -31.40
CA ARG A 117 40.21 -2.00 -31.63
C ARG A 117 41.64 -2.14 -31.13
N GLU A 118 41.83 -2.67 -29.93
CA GLU A 118 43.14 -2.92 -29.35
C GLU A 118 43.95 -3.91 -30.20
N LEU A 119 43.33 -5.01 -30.62
CA LEU A 119 43.94 -5.97 -31.53
C LEU A 119 44.27 -5.34 -32.91
N SER A 120 43.47 -4.39 -33.38
CA SER A 120 43.75 -3.62 -34.61
C SER A 120 44.99 -2.74 -34.46
N GLU A 121 45.15 -2.10 -33.30
CA GLU A 121 46.29 -1.25 -33.00
C GLU A 121 47.55 -2.09 -32.83
N GLU A 122 47.45 -3.26 -32.20
CA GLU A 122 48.56 -4.20 -32.05
C GLU A 122 49.02 -4.77 -33.39
N VAL A 123 48.08 -5.20 -34.26
CA VAL A 123 48.40 -5.65 -35.61
C VAL A 123 49.01 -4.53 -36.46
N ARG A 124 48.55 -3.28 -36.31
CA ARG A 124 49.16 -2.11 -36.97
C ARG A 124 50.58 -1.83 -36.45
N ARG A 125 50.80 -1.90 -35.13
CA ARG A 125 52.15 -1.79 -34.53
C ARG A 125 53.07 -2.89 -35.04
N ILE A 126 52.59 -4.13 -35.13
CA ILE A 126 53.33 -5.25 -35.69
C ILE A 126 53.60 -5.02 -37.18
N GLN A 127 52.63 -4.49 -37.96
CA GLN A 127 52.84 -4.17 -39.37
C GLN A 127 53.93 -3.11 -39.58
N ASP A 128 53.97 -2.08 -38.74
CA ASP A 128 54.99 -1.03 -38.83
C ASP A 128 56.37 -1.52 -38.37
N ASN A 129 56.43 -2.42 -37.39
CA ASN A 129 57.67 -3.09 -36.99
C ASN A 129 58.16 -4.10 -38.05
N VAL A 130 57.27 -4.86 -38.69
CA VAL A 130 57.62 -5.82 -39.76
C VAL A 130 58.07 -5.13 -41.05
N LYS A 131 57.65 -3.88 -41.31
CA LYS A 131 58.25 -3.06 -42.39
C LYS A 131 59.74 -2.77 -42.15
N GLN A 132 60.25 -2.91 -40.93
CA GLN A 132 61.66 -2.71 -40.59
C GLN A 132 62.50 -4.00 -40.63
N GLU A 133 61.88 -5.19 -40.59
CA GLU A 133 62.58 -6.49 -40.62
C GLU A 133 62.05 -7.38 -41.76
N SER A 134 62.79 -7.44 -42.87
CA SER A 134 62.40 -8.13 -44.10
C SER A 134 62.64 -9.65 -44.06
N THR A 135 62.01 -10.37 -43.13
CA THR A 135 61.95 -11.85 -43.15
C THR A 135 60.72 -12.41 -42.42
N SER A 136 59.66 -12.74 -43.17
CA SER A 136 58.89 -14.00 -43.04
C SER A 136 57.62 -13.94 -43.87
N GLU A 137 57.54 -14.80 -44.89
CA GLU A 137 56.35 -14.99 -45.71
C GLU A 137 55.37 -15.98 -45.06
N LYS A 138 54.08 -15.72 -45.32
CA LYS A 138 52.88 -16.57 -45.13
C LYS A 138 52.08 -16.34 -43.85
N MET A 139 51.76 -15.07 -43.58
CA MET A 139 50.44 -14.51 -43.28
C MET A 139 50.68 -13.01 -43.12
N THR A 140 50.35 -12.20 -44.13
CA THR A 140 50.70 -10.78 -44.10
C THR A 140 49.98 -10.12 -42.93
N PRO A 141 50.65 -9.39 -42.02
CA PRO A 141 49.95 -8.59 -41.00
C PRO A 141 48.92 -7.63 -41.65
N VAL A 142 49.17 -7.29 -42.92
CA VAL A 142 48.25 -6.56 -43.79
C VAL A 142 46.96 -7.34 -44.13
N SER A 143 47.01 -8.65 -44.35
CA SER A 143 45.79 -9.46 -44.59
C SER A 143 45.00 -9.67 -43.31
N LEU A 144 45.69 -9.85 -42.18
CA LEU A 144 45.04 -9.93 -40.87
C LEU A 144 44.36 -8.62 -40.50
N GLY A 145 45.03 -7.48 -40.73
CA GLY A 145 44.44 -6.14 -40.55
C GLY A 145 43.19 -5.93 -41.41
N LYS A 146 43.20 -6.35 -42.68
CA LYS A 146 42.01 -6.30 -43.56
C LYS A 146 40.86 -7.19 -43.07
N GLN A 147 41.16 -8.38 -42.55
CA GLN A 147 40.15 -9.27 -41.96
C GLN A 147 39.57 -8.68 -40.67
N LEU A 148 40.40 -7.95 -39.91
CA LEU A 148 40.00 -7.32 -38.66
C LEU A 148 39.17 -6.05 -38.89
N ASP A 149 39.51 -5.24 -39.90
CA ASP A 149 38.68 -4.13 -40.37
C ASP A 149 37.33 -4.67 -40.89
N TYR A 150 37.33 -5.81 -41.61
CA TYR A 150 36.09 -6.47 -42.03
C TYR A 150 35.24 -6.95 -40.85
N LEU A 151 35.87 -7.54 -39.81
CA LEU A 151 35.17 -7.94 -38.58
C LEU A 151 34.60 -6.72 -37.82
N GLN A 152 35.33 -5.60 -37.80
CA GLN A 152 34.85 -4.34 -37.24
C GLN A 152 33.64 -3.80 -38.02
N HIS A 153 33.68 -3.86 -39.36
CA HIS A 153 32.54 -3.51 -40.19
C HIS A 153 31.35 -4.44 -39.95
N GLN A 154 31.55 -5.76 -39.86
CA GLN A 154 30.48 -6.71 -39.55
C GLN A 154 29.88 -6.50 -38.16
N LEU A 155 30.69 -6.15 -37.15
CA LEU A 155 30.21 -5.84 -35.81
C LEU A 155 29.37 -4.54 -35.80
N ASN A 156 29.74 -3.56 -36.62
CA ASN A 156 28.97 -2.34 -36.81
C ASN A 156 27.70 -2.57 -37.66
N ASP A 157 27.70 -3.47 -38.65
CA ASP A 157 26.53 -3.79 -39.48
C ASP A 157 25.50 -4.67 -38.73
N LEU A 158 25.97 -5.47 -37.77
CA LEU A 158 25.10 -6.14 -36.79
C LEU A 158 24.38 -5.12 -35.88
N HIS A 159 24.88 -3.89 -35.82
CA HIS A 159 24.20 -2.76 -35.19
C HIS A 159 23.14 -2.22 -36.18
N LEU A 160 21.87 -2.37 -35.80
CA LEU A 160 20.71 -1.60 -36.24
C LEU A 160 20.00 -1.92 -37.57
N GLU A 161 20.60 -2.51 -38.61
CA GLU A 161 19.86 -2.65 -39.88
C GLU A 161 19.02 -3.93 -40.00
N LYS A 162 19.52 -5.08 -39.54
CA LYS A 162 18.83 -6.38 -39.74
C LYS A 162 17.81 -6.74 -38.67
N ILE A 163 17.89 -6.14 -37.48
CA ILE A 163 16.87 -6.29 -36.41
C ILE A 163 15.76 -5.23 -36.57
N LEU A 164 16.05 -4.12 -37.25
CA LEU A 164 15.20 -2.94 -37.34
C LEU A 164 14.88 -2.56 -38.81
N GLY A 165 14.72 -3.57 -39.68
CA GLY A 165 14.63 -3.42 -41.14
C GLY A 165 13.81 -2.22 -41.63
N PRO A 166 14.10 -1.70 -42.84
CA PRO A 166 13.73 -0.35 -43.32
C PRO A 166 12.23 -0.02 -43.42
N GLU A 167 11.34 -0.90 -42.97
CA GLU A 167 9.92 -0.62 -42.75
C GLU A 167 9.54 -0.29 -41.29
N ALA A 168 10.51 -0.25 -40.36
CA ALA A 168 10.31 0.15 -38.97
C ALA A 168 10.30 1.68 -38.78
N GLY A 169 9.61 2.40 -39.66
CA GLY A 169 9.14 3.76 -39.41
C GLY A 169 7.97 3.77 -38.41
N ILE A 170 8.18 3.18 -37.23
CA ILE A 170 7.21 3.12 -36.14
C ILE A 170 7.76 4.00 -35.04
N ASN A 171 7.02 5.05 -34.69
CA ASN A 171 7.31 5.90 -33.53
C ASN A 171 7.72 5.04 -32.33
N LEU A 172 8.95 5.23 -31.82
CA LEU A 172 9.51 4.51 -30.67
C LEU A 172 8.69 4.65 -29.37
N ALA A 173 7.69 5.54 -29.35
CA ALA A 173 6.82 5.78 -28.21
C ALA A 173 5.61 4.82 -28.13
N ASP A 174 5.21 4.16 -29.23
CA ASP A 174 4.01 3.32 -29.20
C ASP A 174 4.00 2.19 -30.27
N PRO A 175 4.73 1.08 -30.03
CA PRO A 175 4.61 -0.14 -30.83
C PRO A 175 3.22 -0.80 -30.71
N GLN A 176 2.44 -0.46 -29.68
CA GLN A 176 1.15 -1.08 -29.37
C GLN A 176 0.01 -0.42 -30.16
N GLY A 177 0.08 0.88 -30.42
CA GLY A 177 -0.91 1.62 -31.22
C GLY A 177 -0.92 1.26 -32.71
N ALA A 178 0.23 0.88 -33.28
CA ALA A 178 0.30 0.39 -34.66
C ALA A 178 -0.34 -1.00 -34.81
N LEU A 179 -0.11 -1.88 -33.82
CA LEU A 179 -0.75 -3.19 -33.74
C LEU A 179 -2.27 -3.07 -33.51
N GLN A 180 -2.70 -2.13 -32.66
CA GLN A 180 -4.12 -1.85 -32.40
C GLN A 180 -4.85 -1.41 -33.67
N LYS A 181 -4.28 -0.48 -34.45
CA LYS A 181 -4.88 -0.05 -35.73
C LYS A 181 -4.99 -1.19 -36.73
N ARG A 182 -3.95 -2.02 -36.86
CA ARG A 182 -3.95 -3.18 -37.76
C ARG A 182 -4.97 -4.24 -37.36
N LEU A 183 -5.09 -4.54 -36.07
CA LEU A 183 -6.09 -5.46 -35.53
C LEU A 183 -7.51 -4.92 -35.75
N MET A 184 -7.73 -3.62 -35.52
CA MET A 184 -9.03 -2.98 -35.77
C MET A 184 -9.42 -3.08 -37.25
N THR A 185 -8.50 -2.77 -38.18
CA THR A 185 -8.75 -2.93 -39.62
C THR A 185 -9.04 -4.37 -40.03
N GLN A 186 -8.39 -5.35 -39.40
CA GLN A 186 -8.68 -6.77 -39.62
C GLN A 186 -10.06 -7.16 -39.07
N LEU A 187 -10.41 -6.75 -37.85
CA LEU A 187 -11.74 -6.96 -37.27
C LEU A 187 -12.85 -6.29 -38.10
N ASP A 188 -12.61 -5.08 -38.59
CA ASP A 188 -13.53 -4.37 -39.49
C ASP A 188 -13.70 -5.12 -40.82
N SER A 189 -12.61 -5.68 -41.36
CA SER A 189 -12.69 -6.51 -42.58
C SER A 189 -13.49 -7.79 -42.40
N PHE A 190 -13.47 -8.38 -41.20
CA PHE A 190 -14.32 -9.53 -40.84
C PHE A 190 -15.77 -9.11 -40.58
N GLN A 191 -16.02 -7.91 -40.02
CA GLN A 191 -17.39 -7.38 -39.87
C GLN A 191 -18.04 -7.06 -41.22
N CYS A 192 -17.28 -6.55 -42.19
CA CYS A 192 -17.79 -6.23 -43.53
C CYS A 192 -18.20 -7.45 -44.38
N GLY A 193 -17.85 -8.68 -43.98
CA GLY A 193 -18.31 -9.91 -44.61
C GLY A 193 -19.59 -10.52 -44.01
N GLY A 194 -20.09 -10.00 -42.88
CA GLY A 194 -21.13 -10.64 -42.06
C GLY A 194 -22.43 -9.86 -41.93
N ALA A 195 -22.72 -8.92 -42.82
CA ALA A 195 -23.91 -8.06 -42.76
C ALA A 195 -24.94 -8.40 -43.83
N ASP A 196 -25.38 -9.66 -43.90
CA ASP A 196 -26.70 -10.01 -44.46
C ASP A 196 -27.14 -11.40 -43.97
N THR A 197 -27.89 -11.43 -42.86
CA THR A 197 -29.16 -12.18 -42.70
C THR A 197 -29.64 -12.11 -41.26
N LYS A 198 -30.90 -11.68 -41.11
CA LYS A 198 -31.61 -11.52 -39.85
C LYS A 198 -31.86 -12.87 -39.17
N GLY A 199 -31.40 -12.96 -37.91
CA GLY A 199 -32.13 -13.55 -36.78
C GLY A 199 -32.75 -14.94 -36.92
N LYS A 200 -32.05 -15.96 -36.42
CA LYS A 200 -32.68 -17.08 -35.70
C LYS A 200 -31.73 -17.65 -34.63
N THR A 201 -32.29 -17.91 -33.47
CA THR A 201 -31.67 -18.28 -32.18
C THR A 201 -30.83 -19.57 -32.20
N PRO A 202 -29.83 -19.73 -31.30
CA PRO A 202 -28.88 -20.84 -31.35
C PRO A 202 -29.42 -22.07 -30.59
N THR A 203 -29.24 -23.26 -31.18
CA THR A 203 -29.35 -24.55 -30.48
C THR A 203 -27.98 -25.23 -30.50
N LYS A 204 -27.53 -25.68 -29.34
CA LYS A 204 -26.18 -26.23 -29.09
C LYS A 204 -25.87 -27.49 -29.92
N GLY A 205 -24.63 -27.55 -30.42
CA GLY A 205 -23.83 -28.77 -30.43
C GLY A 205 -23.37 -29.31 -31.79
N LYS A 206 -22.17 -28.92 -32.23
CA LYS A 206 -21.04 -29.79 -32.66
C LYS A 206 -19.97 -28.94 -33.35
N SER A 207 -18.76 -28.96 -32.80
CA SER A 207 -17.56 -28.31 -33.33
C SER A 207 -16.87 -29.22 -34.34
N GLU A 208 -16.92 -28.85 -35.62
CA GLU A 208 -15.91 -29.19 -36.63
C GLU A 208 -15.59 -27.90 -37.39
N GLY A 209 -14.30 -27.69 -37.67
CA GLY A 209 -13.68 -26.40 -37.93
C GLY A 209 -14.33 -25.56 -39.04
N SER A 210 -14.81 -24.38 -38.67
CA SER A 210 -15.01 -23.28 -39.61
C SER A 210 -13.72 -22.45 -39.69
N ALA A 211 -13.06 -22.50 -40.83
CA ALA A 211 -11.94 -21.66 -41.20
C ALA A 211 -12.40 -20.20 -41.43
N ASP A 212 -12.86 -19.54 -40.35
CA ASP A 212 -12.91 -18.08 -40.13
C ASP A 212 -13.70 -17.77 -38.83
N CYS A 213 -13.17 -18.21 -37.68
CA CYS A 213 -13.69 -17.84 -36.37
C CYS A 213 -12.63 -17.02 -35.62
N VAL A 214 -12.87 -15.71 -35.45
CA VAL A 214 -12.01 -14.86 -34.60
C VAL A 214 -12.28 -15.24 -33.14
N THR A 215 -11.41 -16.08 -32.57
CA THR A 215 -11.45 -16.39 -31.13
C THR A 215 -10.60 -15.35 -30.41
N TYR A 216 -11.26 -14.42 -29.70
CA TYR A 216 -10.57 -13.42 -28.88
C TYR A 216 -10.31 -13.98 -27.48
N GLU A 217 -9.09 -14.41 -27.23
CA GLU A 217 -8.65 -14.86 -25.92
C GLU A 217 -8.11 -13.67 -25.11
N LEU A 218 -8.86 -13.28 -24.08
CA LEU A 218 -8.56 -12.12 -23.25
C LEU A 218 -7.67 -12.54 -22.08
N TYR A 219 -6.35 -12.36 -22.24
CA TYR A 219 -5.39 -12.61 -21.17
C TYR A 219 -5.31 -11.41 -20.21
N TYR A 220 -6.13 -11.44 -19.15
CA TYR A 220 -6.07 -10.47 -18.08
C TYR A 220 -4.98 -10.84 -17.07
N ARG A 221 -4.04 -9.93 -16.79
CA ARG A 221 -3.04 -10.06 -15.71
C ARG A 221 -3.52 -9.29 -14.47
N PRO A 222 -4.17 -9.94 -13.50
CA PRO A 222 -4.72 -9.25 -12.32
C PRO A 222 -3.63 -8.59 -11.47
N GLU A 223 -2.45 -9.21 -11.34
CA GLU A 223 -1.34 -8.66 -10.55
C GLU A 223 -0.86 -7.31 -11.08
N GLN A 224 -0.74 -7.15 -12.40
CA GLN A 224 -0.31 -5.87 -13.00
C GLN A 224 -1.35 -4.77 -12.75
N ALA A 225 -2.64 -5.10 -12.82
CA ALA A 225 -3.70 -4.14 -12.55
C ALA A 225 -3.70 -3.70 -11.08
N GLN A 226 -3.55 -4.65 -10.15
CA GLN A 226 -3.43 -4.34 -8.71
C GLN A 226 -2.15 -3.52 -8.42
N PHE A 227 -1.02 -3.91 -9.01
CA PHE A 227 0.23 -3.17 -8.89
C PHE A 227 0.08 -1.72 -9.38
N SER A 228 -0.58 -1.50 -10.52
CA SER A 228 -0.84 -0.15 -11.04
C SER A 228 -1.76 0.68 -10.13
N LYS A 229 -2.74 0.07 -9.47
CA LYS A 229 -3.62 0.73 -8.48
C LYS A 229 -2.83 1.08 -7.22
N ASN A 230 -2.06 0.14 -6.68
CA ASN A 230 -1.24 0.35 -5.49
C ASN A 230 -0.15 1.39 -5.73
N ALA A 231 0.47 1.42 -6.91
CA ALA A 231 1.43 2.46 -7.29
C ALA A 231 0.80 3.86 -7.30
N ARG A 232 -0.46 3.98 -7.77
CA ARG A 232 -1.20 5.25 -7.67
C ARG A 232 -1.51 5.63 -6.23
N LEU A 233 -1.94 4.67 -5.40
CA LEU A 233 -2.19 4.91 -3.97
C LEU A 233 -0.91 5.36 -3.24
N ALA A 234 0.22 4.69 -3.49
CA ALA A 234 1.52 5.08 -2.93
C ALA A 234 1.95 6.49 -3.36
N SER A 235 1.68 6.90 -4.61
CA SER A 235 1.96 8.27 -5.05
C SER A 235 1.10 9.34 -4.35
N LEU A 236 -0.15 8.98 -4.01
CA LEU A 236 -1.03 9.86 -3.23
C LEU A 236 -0.59 9.92 -1.77
N GLU A 237 -0.19 8.79 -1.20
CA GLU A 237 0.35 8.69 0.16
C GLU A 237 1.65 9.49 0.31
N GLU A 238 2.59 9.37 -0.63
CA GLU A 238 3.82 10.16 -0.63
C GLU A 238 3.54 11.67 -0.78
N ARG A 239 2.53 12.04 -1.58
CA ARG A 239 2.10 13.44 -1.67
C ARG A 239 1.45 13.92 -0.37
N LEU A 240 0.66 13.07 0.27
CA LEU A 240 -0.01 13.36 1.54
C LEU A 240 1.02 13.52 2.66
N GLU A 241 2.02 12.64 2.73
CA GLU A 241 3.16 12.73 3.66
C GLU A 241 3.92 14.05 3.46
N ARG A 242 4.19 14.46 2.21
CA ARG A 242 4.82 15.77 1.95
C ARG A 242 3.96 16.95 2.43
N LEU A 243 2.64 16.87 2.28
CA LEU A 243 1.72 17.91 2.78
C LEU A 243 1.66 17.91 4.31
N GLU A 244 1.63 16.74 4.94
CA GLU A 244 1.68 16.58 6.39
C GLU A 244 3.01 17.06 6.98
N ALA A 245 4.13 16.78 6.33
CA ALA A 245 5.43 17.29 6.75
C ALA A 245 5.51 18.83 6.65
N ALA A 246 4.85 19.44 5.66
CA ALA A 246 4.79 20.89 5.50
C ALA A 246 3.87 21.58 6.54
N ILE A 247 2.75 20.96 6.89
CA ILE A 247 1.80 21.47 7.90
C ILE A 247 2.28 21.15 9.33
N GLY A 248 3.04 20.07 9.47
CA GLY A 248 3.56 19.53 10.73
C GLY A 248 2.64 18.47 11.35
N GLN A 249 3.22 17.37 11.81
CA GLN A 249 2.51 16.25 12.45
C GLN A 249 2.19 16.51 13.95
N ASN A 250 2.85 17.50 14.57
CA ASN A 250 2.73 17.72 16.02
C ASN A 250 1.46 18.50 16.35
N GLN A 251 0.44 17.78 16.81
CA GLN A 251 -0.82 18.33 17.30
C GLN A 251 -0.60 19.38 18.41
N GLU A 252 0.46 19.26 19.22
CA GLU A 252 0.85 20.25 20.22
C GLU A 252 1.30 21.58 19.61
N LYS A 253 2.14 21.55 18.55
CA LYS A 253 2.59 22.77 17.87
C LYS A 253 1.44 23.46 17.14
N LEU A 254 0.54 22.67 16.55
CA LEU A 254 -0.70 23.18 15.95
C LEU A 254 -1.61 23.78 17.02
N SER A 255 -1.77 23.12 18.17
CA SER A 255 -2.57 23.62 19.29
C SER A 255 -2.06 24.96 19.82
N VAL A 256 -0.74 25.14 19.96
CA VAL A 256 -0.12 26.42 20.35
C VAL A 256 -0.41 27.52 19.31
N LEU A 257 -0.34 27.21 18.02
CA LEU A 257 -0.64 28.17 16.95
C LEU A 257 -2.14 28.50 16.84
N THR A 258 -3.03 27.58 17.19
CA THR A 258 -4.49 27.75 17.15
C THR A 258 -5.11 28.12 18.50
N ALA A 259 -4.30 28.33 19.54
CA ALA A 259 -4.76 28.72 20.86
C ALA A 259 -5.51 30.06 20.80
N ASP A 260 -4.98 31.02 20.03
CA ASP A 260 -5.59 32.34 19.80
C ASP A 260 -6.91 32.26 19.01
N THR A 261 -7.17 31.16 18.29
CA THR A 261 -8.37 30.98 17.45
C THR A 261 -9.37 29.96 18.01
N ALA A 262 -9.20 29.53 19.26
CA ALA A 262 -10.02 28.49 19.89
C ALA A 262 -10.09 27.20 19.04
N ASN A 263 -8.92 26.69 18.63
CA ASN A 263 -8.75 25.47 17.82
C ASN A 263 -9.33 25.55 16.38
N LYS A 264 -9.55 26.75 15.87
CA LYS A 264 -10.03 26.94 14.49
C LYS A 264 -8.85 27.11 13.57
N SER A 265 -8.74 26.15 12.63
CA SER A 265 -7.94 26.08 11.39
C SER A 265 -6.65 26.90 11.30
N LEU A 266 -5.60 26.35 10.70
CA LEU A 266 -4.36 27.08 10.41
C LEU A 266 -4.61 28.41 9.67
N VAL A 267 -5.64 28.45 8.81
CA VAL A 267 -6.09 29.66 8.10
C VAL A 267 -6.58 30.73 9.06
N GLY A 268 -7.32 30.37 10.12
CA GLY A 268 -7.73 31.29 11.16
C GLY A 268 -6.53 31.91 11.88
N ALA A 269 -5.54 31.10 12.24
CA ALA A 269 -4.32 31.58 12.89
C ALA A 269 -3.54 32.55 11.99
N VAL A 270 -3.39 32.23 10.70
CA VAL A 270 -2.78 33.13 9.71
C VAL A 270 -3.59 34.42 9.55
N ALA A 271 -4.92 34.37 9.56
CA ALA A 271 -5.75 35.57 9.50
C ALA A 271 -5.58 36.48 10.72
N VAL A 272 -5.42 35.90 11.92
CA VAL A 272 -5.10 36.65 13.15
C VAL A 272 -3.69 37.24 13.10
N VAL A 273 -2.69 36.50 12.60
CA VAL A 273 -1.35 37.05 12.39
C VAL A 273 -1.37 38.17 11.36
N ASN A 274 -2.14 38.02 10.28
CA ASN A 274 -2.29 39.05 9.25
C ASN A 274 -3.02 40.31 9.78
N SER A 275 -4.03 40.15 10.63
CA SER A 275 -4.68 41.31 11.27
C SER A 275 -3.76 41.99 12.27
N LYS A 276 -2.99 41.22 13.06
CA LYS A 276 -1.92 41.75 13.93
C LYS A 276 -0.81 42.45 13.13
N LEU A 277 -0.47 41.96 11.94
CA LEU A 277 0.49 42.59 11.03
C LEU A 277 -0.05 43.91 10.48
N SER A 278 -1.34 43.96 10.12
CA SER A 278 -2.02 45.18 9.68
C SER A 278 -2.12 46.22 10.80
N LEU A 279 -2.22 45.79 12.06
CA LEU A 279 -2.16 46.66 13.24
C LEU A 279 -0.75 47.23 13.48
N LEU A 280 0.30 46.59 12.96
CA LEU A 280 1.67 47.08 13.06
C LEU A 280 1.93 48.29 12.15
N GLU A 281 1.03 48.58 11.21
CA GLU A 281 1.09 49.75 10.35
C GLU A 281 0.52 50.98 11.10
N GLN A 282 1.42 51.70 11.77
CA GLN A 282 1.09 52.74 12.75
C GLN A 282 0.20 53.87 12.19
N SER A 283 0.31 54.20 10.90
CA SER A 283 -0.53 55.20 10.22
C SER A 283 -1.99 54.78 10.06
N ASN A 284 -2.24 53.47 9.89
CA ASN A 284 -3.58 52.93 9.73
C ASN A 284 -4.26 52.72 11.08
N LEU A 285 -3.48 52.49 12.15
CA LEU A 285 -3.99 52.30 13.50
C LEU A 285 -4.64 53.58 14.06
N ASP A 286 -4.00 54.74 13.91
CA ASP A 286 -4.55 56.03 14.36
C ASP A 286 -5.83 56.42 13.60
N GLN A 287 -5.88 56.16 12.29
CA GLN A 287 -7.06 56.46 11.48
C GLN A 287 -8.22 55.50 11.79
N VAL A 288 -7.93 54.22 12.05
CA VAL A 288 -8.92 53.24 12.47
C VAL A 288 -9.44 53.56 13.87
N GLU A 289 -8.57 53.93 14.82
CA GLU A 289 -8.97 54.32 16.18
C GLU A 289 -9.93 55.52 16.17
N ALA A 290 -9.61 56.57 15.41
CA ALA A 290 -10.48 57.74 15.28
C ALA A 290 -11.87 57.39 14.70
N ARG A 291 -11.93 56.47 13.71
CA ARG A 291 -13.19 55.98 13.15
C ARG A 291 -13.94 55.09 14.15
N LEU A 292 -13.23 54.27 14.91
CA LEU A 292 -13.81 53.35 15.90
C LEU A 292 -14.40 54.12 17.07
N GLN A 293 -13.74 55.19 17.54
CA GLN A 293 -14.29 56.15 18.51
C GLN A 293 -15.60 56.77 18.01
N GLY A 294 -15.68 57.18 16.74
CA GLY A 294 -16.90 57.71 16.13
C GLY A 294 -18.03 56.68 16.04
N VAL A 295 -17.72 55.42 15.72
CA VAL A 295 -18.69 54.31 15.72
C VAL A 295 -19.17 54.00 17.14
N LEU A 296 -18.26 53.99 18.12
CA LEU A 296 -18.58 53.73 19.53
C LEU A 296 -19.53 54.81 20.07
N HIS A 297 -19.34 56.07 19.69
CA HIS A 297 -20.25 57.16 20.03
C HIS A 297 -21.65 56.94 19.43
N LYS A 298 -21.74 56.62 18.12
CA LYS A 298 -23.02 56.30 17.47
C LYS A 298 -23.69 55.06 18.04
N LEU A 299 -22.91 54.05 18.45
CA LEU A 299 -23.42 52.84 19.08
C LEU A 299 -24.02 53.15 20.46
N LYS A 300 -23.39 54.04 21.24
CA LYS A 300 -23.96 54.52 22.51
C LYS A 300 -25.30 55.24 22.29
N GLU A 301 -25.40 56.12 21.30
CA GLU A 301 -26.67 56.78 20.95
C GLU A 301 -27.76 55.77 20.50
N ILE A 302 -27.37 54.70 19.81
CA ILE A 302 -28.29 53.64 19.39
C ILE A 302 -28.72 52.78 20.58
N VAL A 303 -27.82 52.47 21.52
CA VAL A 303 -28.13 51.71 22.73
C VAL A 303 -29.11 52.49 23.61
N GLU A 304 -28.90 53.80 23.80
CA GLU A 304 -29.85 54.67 24.51
C GLU A 304 -31.24 54.72 23.85
N LYS A 305 -31.30 54.66 22.52
CA LYS A 305 -32.56 54.59 21.77
C LYS A 305 -33.19 53.19 21.77
N LYS A 306 -32.39 52.14 21.88
CA LYS A 306 -32.84 50.74 21.85
C LYS A 306 -33.37 50.26 23.20
N SER A 307 -32.77 50.71 24.31
CA SER A 307 -33.30 50.49 25.67
C SER A 307 -34.70 51.09 25.86
N ALA A 308 -35.11 52.01 24.99
CA ALA A 308 -36.44 52.61 25.01
C ALA A 308 -37.51 51.79 24.25
N VAL A 309 -37.14 50.75 23.47
CA VAL A 309 -38.06 50.11 22.50
C VAL A 309 -38.23 48.59 22.68
N GLN A 310 -37.34 47.85 23.34
CA GLN A 310 -37.54 46.40 23.45
C GLN A 310 -36.71 45.76 24.57
N ASP A 311 -37.38 45.20 25.59
CA ASP A 311 -36.84 44.15 26.44
C ASP A 311 -37.99 43.24 26.91
N ASP A 312 -38.32 42.23 26.09
CA ASP A 312 -38.89 40.99 26.63
C ASP A 312 -37.70 40.10 27.03
N PRO A 313 -37.30 40.06 28.31
CA PRO A 313 -36.11 39.32 28.76
C PRO A 313 -36.20 37.82 28.43
N ASP A 314 -37.42 37.27 28.39
CA ASP A 314 -37.67 35.88 28.03
C ASP A 314 -37.32 35.54 26.57
N LYS A 315 -37.47 36.50 25.65
CA LYS A 315 -37.06 36.31 24.24
C LYS A 315 -35.54 36.36 24.11
N GLN A 316 -34.88 37.26 24.85
CA GLN A 316 -33.42 37.33 24.88
C GLN A 316 -32.80 36.07 25.47
N ASN A 317 -33.37 35.53 26.56
CA ASN A 317 -32.92 34.28 27.15
C ASN A 317 -33.08 33.10 26.19
N LYS A 318 -34.24 32.98 25.52
CA LYS A 318 -34.45 31.94 24.49
C LYS A 318 -33.48 32.08 23.31
N ILE A 319 -33.20 33.30 22.86
CA ILE A 319 -32.23 33.56 21.77
C ILE A 319 -30.81 33.18 22.23
N ALA A 320 -30.43 33.48 23.47
CA ALA A 320 -29.14 33.08 24.03
C ALA A 320 -29.01 31.56 24.13
N GLU A 321 -30.04 30.86 24.63
CA GLU A 321 -30.08 29.39 24.66
C GLU A 321 -29.98 28.77 23.26
N LEU A 322 -30.69 29.33 22.27
CA LEU A 322 -30.59 28.89 20.88
C LEU A 322 -29.20 29.15 20.28
N TYR A 323 -28.58 30.28 20.62
CA TYR A 323 -27.24 30.59 20.17
C TYR A 323 -26.20 29.62 20.73
N ASP A 324 -26.32 29.25 22.02
CA ASP A 324 -25.45 28.27 22.64
C ASP A 324 -25.64 26.87 22.06
N LEU A 325 -26.88 26.49 21.74
CA LEU A 325 -27.17 25.25 21.00
C LEU A 325 -26.50 25.27 19.62
N VAL A 326 -26.69 26.32 18.82
CA VAL A 326 -26.08 26.43 17.49
C VAL A 326 -24.54 26.40 17.58
N LYS A 327 -23.96 27.06 18.59
CA LYS A 327 -22.52 27.05 18.82
C LYS A 327 -21.97 25.65 19.11
N LYS A 328 -22.69 24.85 19.91
CA LYS A 328 -22.32 23.45 20.19
C LYS A 328 -22.43 22.55 18.95
N TRP A 329 -23.43 22.79 18.11
CA TRP A 329 -23.69 21.96 16.92
C TRP A 329 -22.91 22.38 15.67
N ASN A 330 -22.32 23.58 15.63
CA ASN A 330 -21.53 24.05 14.49
C ASN A 330 -20.34 23.14 14.17
N SER A 331 -19.59 22.69 15.18
CA SER A 331 -18.47 21.76 14.98
C SER A 331 -18.95 20.42 14.42
N VAL A 332 -20.07 19.90 14.94
CA VAL A 332 -20.66 18.65 14.47
C VAL A 332 -21.17 18.78 13.03
N SER A 333 -21.78 19.91 12.69
CA SER A 333 -22.28 20.22 11.35
C SER A 333 -21.16 20.19 10.29
N GLU A 334 -19.98 20.72 10.61
CA GLU A 334 -18.82 20.70 9.72
C GLU A 334 -18.27 19.27 9.49
N THR A 335 -18.36 18.40 10.51
CA THR A 335 -17.88 17.01 10.41
C THR A 335 -18.90 16.04 9.80
N LEU A 336 -20.19 16.39 9.78
CA LEU A 336 -21.26 15.49 9.35
C LEU A 336 -21.10 14.99 7.89
N PRO A 337 -20.75 15.83 6.89
CA PRO A 337 -20.50 15.35 5.54
C PRO A 337 -19.35 14.33 5.48
N GLN A 338 -18.27 14.54 6.25
CA GLN A 338 -17.13 13.62 6.29
C GLN A 338 -17.53 12.25 6.86
N VAL A 339 -18.39 12.23 7.88
CA VAL A 339 -18.92 10.98 8.44
C VAL A 339 -19.77 10.24 7.42
N VAL A 340 -20.60 10.96 6.65
CA VAL A 340 -21.43 10.37 5.58
C VAL A 340 -20.56 9.81 4.45
N ASP A 341 -19.54 10.54 4.01
CA ASP A 341 -18.61 10.07 2.98
C ASP A 341 -17.83 8.83 3.44
N ARG A 342 -17.41 8.81 4.71
CA ARG A 342 -16.76 7.65 5.32
C ARG A 342 -17.72 6.45 5.37
N LEU A 343 -18.99 6.64 5.74
CA LEU A 343 -20.00 5.59 5.71
C LEU A 343 -20.27 5.08 4.28
N ALA A 344 -20.26 5.95 3.28
CA ALA A 344 -20.40 5.58 1.89
C ALA A 344 -19.20 4.75 1.39
N ALA A 345 -17.97 5.15 1.74
CA ALA A 345 -16.76 4.39 1.42
C ALA A 345 -16.71 3.02 2.12
N LEU A 346 -17.20 2.93 3.36
CA LEU A 346 -17.26 1.68 4.15
C LEU A 346 -18.50 0.82 3.85
N LYS A 347 -19.40 1.26 2.98
CA LYS A 347 -20.65 0.55 2.68
C LYS A 347 -20.41 -0.88 2.20
N GLU A 348 -19.48 -1.08 1.26
CA GLU A 348 -19.19 -2.41 0.72
C GLU A 348 -18.64 -3.35 1.79
N LEU A 349 -17.79 -2.83 2.69
CA LEU A 349 -17.27 -3.60 3.83
C LEU A 349 -18.40 -3.97 4.81
N HIS A 350 -19.30 -3.04 5.12
CA HIS A 350 -20.45 -3.32 5.99
C HIS A 350 -21.40 -4.35 5.36
N GLU A 351 -21.62 -4.29 4.05
CA GLU A 351 -22.42 -5.28 3.33
C GLU A 351 -21.78 -6.67 3.34
N GLN A 352 -20.46 -6.75 3.15
CA GLN A 352 -19.71 -8.01 3.28
C GLN A 352 -19.76 -8.56 4.72
N ALA A 353 -19.65 -7.70 5.75
CA ALA A 353 -19.77 -8.12 7.14
C ALA A 353 -21.16 -8.66 7.47
N LEU A 354 -22.21 -8.07 6.90
CA LEU A 354 -23.59 -8.58 7.02
C LEU A 354 -23.74 -9.97 6.37
N GLN A 355 -23.23 -10.13 5.15
CA GLN A 355 -23.24 -11.41 4.44
C GLN A 355 -22.41 -12.48 5.17
N PHE A 356 -21.30 -12.09 5.79
CA PHE A 356 -20.47 -12.97 6.61
C PHE A 356 -21.24 -13.49 7.83
N SER A 357 -21.96 -12.62 8.55
CA SER A 357 -22.80 -13.04 9.68
C SER A 357 -23.87 -14.05 9.24
N GLN A 358 -24.50 -13.83 8.08
CA GLN A 358 -25.50 -14.76 7.54
C GLN A 358 -24.86 -16.10 7.15
N SER A 359 -23.72 -16.05 6.46
CA SER A 359 -22.97 -17.25 6.06
C SER A 359 -22.50 -18.06 7.28
N LEU A 360 -22.12 -17.37 8.36
CA LEU A 360 -21.73 -18.00 9.62
C LEU A 360 -22.91 -18.71 10.28
N THR A 361 -24.08 -18.07 10.33
CA THR A 361 -25.29 -18.73 10.86
C THR A 361 -25.71 -19.92 10.01
N TYR A 362 -25.61 -19.81 8.68
CA TYR A 362 -25.88 -20.93 7.78
C TYR A 362 -24.91 -22.10 8.02
N LEU A 363 -23.61 -21.80 8.18
CA LEU A 363 -22.60 -22.81 8.45
C LEU A 363 -22.81 -23.48 9.82
N ASP A 364 -23.20 -22.72 10.85
CA ASP A 364 -23.55 -23.30 12.16
C ASP A 364 -24.76 -24.23 12.07
N THR A 365 -25.82 -23.83 11.36
CA THR A 365 -26.98 -24.71 11.13
C THR A 365 -26.60 -25.97 10.35
N ALA A 366 -25.80 -25.86 9.29
CA ALA A 366 -25.32 -27.00 8.53
C ALA A 366 -24.44 -27.93 9.38
N GLN A 367 -23.61 -27.36 10.27
CA GLN A 367 -22.78 -28.14 11.19
C GLN A 367 -23.65 -28.89 12.21
N GLN A 368 -24.71 -28.27 12.74
CA GLN A 368 -25.67 -28.95 13.64
C GLN A 368 -26.42 -30.07 12.92
N GLU A 369 -26.84 -29.86 11.67
CA GLU A 369 -27.47 -30.90 10.83
C GLU A 369 -26.52 -32.08 10.56
N ILE A 370 -25.24 -31.81 10.23
CA ILE A 370 -24.24 -32.86 10.04
C ILE A 370 -23.98 -33.61 11.35
N ALA A 371 -23.88 -32.91 12.49
CA ALA A 371 -23.66 -33.54 13.79
C ALA A 371 -24.84 -34.46 14.18
N THR A 372 -26.07 -34.01 13.93
CA THR A 372 -27.26 -34.85 14.16
C THR A 372 -27.31 -36.05 13.21
N SER A 373 -27.04 -35.86 11.91
CA SER A 373 -26.90 -36.94 10.94
C SER A 373 -25.83 -37.97 11.37
N LEU A 374 -24.65 -37.52 11.81
CA LEU A 374 -23.59 -38.40 12.27
C LEU A 374 -24.01 -39.22 13.50
N ASN A 375 -24.72 -38.60 14.45
CA ASN A 375 -25.30 -39.32 15.58
C ASN A 375 -26.30 -40.39 15.13
N THR A 376 -27.19 -40.07 14.18
CA THR A 376 -28.14 -41.07 13.65
C THR A 376 -27.45 -42.21 12.91
N HIS A 377 -26.38 -41.94 12.15
CA HIS A 377 -25.56 -42.96 11.52
C HIS A 377 -24.85 -43.84 12.55
N GLY A 378 -24.33 -43.23 13.63
CA GLY A 378 -23.75 -43.95 14.75
C GLY A 378 -24.75 -44.90 15.43
N ASP A 379 -25.99 -44.45 15.63
CA ASP A 379 -27.03 -45.28 16.23
C ASP A 379 -27.52 -46.39 15.28
N MET A 380 -27.63 -46.12 13.98
CA MET A 380 -27.90 -47.17 12.97
C MET A 380 -26.79 -48.23 12.94
N LEU A 381 -25.52 -47.83 13.07
CA LEU A 381 -24.39 -48.76 13.17
C LEU A 381 -24.45 -49.62 14.44
N LYS A 382 -24.80 -49.03 15.59
CA LYS A 382 -25.02 -49.79 16.83
C LYS A 382 -26.17 -50.79 16.69
N GLN A 383 -27.27 -50.39 16.07
CA GLN A 383 -28.39 -51.28 15.78
C GLN A 383 -27.97 -52.42 14.85
N LEU A 384 -27.23 -52.13 13.78
CA LEU A 384 -26.71 -53.12 12.84
C LEU A 384 -25.72 -54.08 13.52
N GLN A 385 -24.87 -53.59 14.41
CA GLN A 385 -23.99 -54.44 15.23
C GLN A 385 -24.81 -55.34 16.17
N GLY A 386 -25.89 -54.83 16.75
CA GLY A 386 -26.83 -55.58 17.58
C GLY A 386 -27.52 -56.70 16.79
N THR A 387 -28.07 -56.38 15.61
CA THR A 387 -28.71 -57.38 14.73
C THR A 387 -27.72 -58.40 14.20
N PHE A 388 -26.47 -58.02 13.90
CA PHE A 388 -25.43 -58.97 13.53
C PHE A 388 -25.09 -59.94 14.66
N LYS A 389 -25.02 -59.48 15.92
CA LYS A 389 -24.82 -60.36 17.07
C LYS A 389 -25.97 -61.34 17.23
N GLN A 390 -27.21 -60.85 17.17
CA GLN A 390 -28.41 -61.70 17.24
C GLN A 390 -28.44 -62.73 16.11
N ASN A 391 -28.19 -62.31 14.87
CA ASN A 391 -28.12 -63.20 13.72
C ASN A 391 -27.02 -64.26 13.87
N MET A 392 -25.84 -63.87 14.38
CA MET A 392 -24.74 -64.79 14.64
C MET A 392 -25.12 -65.84 15.70
N ASP A 393 -25.82 -65.43 16.77
CA ASP A 393 -26.28 -66.35 17.80
C ASP A 393 -27.35 -67.32 17.28
N VAL A 394 -28.27 -66.84 16.42
CA VAL A 394 -29.24 -67.69 15.72
C VAL A 394 -28.55 -68.68 14.78
N ILE A 395 -27.54 -68.25 14.02
CA ILE A 395 -26.75 -69.13 13.14
C ILE A 395 -26.03 -70.19 13.98
N LYS A 396 -25.40 -69.83 15.10
CA LYS A 396 -24.77 -70.79 16.02
C LYS A 396 -25.77 -71.81 16.56
N ALA A 397 -26.95 -71.36 16.99
CA ALA A 397 -28.02 -72.25 17.46
C ALA A 397 -28.51 -73.21 16.35
N ASN A 398 -28.64 -72.72 15.12
CA ASN A 398 -29.01 -73.51 13.96
C ASN A 398 -27.92 -74.53 13.57
N CYS A 399 -26.65 -74.15 13.62
CA CYS A 399 -25.53 -75.07 13.40
C CYS A 399 -25.48 -76.16 14.48
N ALA A 400 -25.70 -75.82 15.75
CA ALA A 400 -25.76 -76.79 16.84
C ALA A 400 -26.95 -77.76 16.68
N SER A 401 -28.12 -77.27 16.26
CA SER A 401 -29.28 -78.13 16.01
C SER A 401 -29.07 -79.05 14.80
N LEU A 402 -28.39 -78.58 13.75
CA LEU A 402 -27.97 -79.40 12.61
C LEU A 402 -26.94 -80.45 13.02
N ASP A 403 -25.92 -80.09 13.80
CA ASP A 403 -24.91 -81.04 14.30
C ASP A 403 -25.55 -82.13 15.17
N ASN A 404 -26.50 -81.77 16.04
CA ASN A 404 -27.29 -82.74 16.80
C ASN A 404 -28.10 -83.67 15.90
N ARG A 405 -28.71 -83.17 14.81
CA ARG A 405 -29.43 -84.00 13.84
C ARG A 405 -28.50 -84.93 13.06
N VAL A 406 -27.33 -84.46 12.65
CA VAL A 406 -26.32 -85.29 11.95
C VAL A 406 -25.81 -86.40 12.87
N LYS A 407 -25.53 -86.08 14.14
CA LYS A 407 -25.15 -87.09 15.15
C LYS A 407 -26.24 -88.12 15.39
N ALA A 408 -27.51 -87.72 15.36
CA ALA A 408 -28.64 -88.65 15.48
C ALA A 408 -28.79 -89.59 14.26
N LEU A 409 -28.31 -89.18 13.07
CA LEU A 409 -28.30 -90.00 11.86
C LEU A 409 -27.03 -90.87 11.71
N GLN A 410 -25.98 -90.61 12.49
CA GLN A 410 -24.74 -91.40 12.51
C GLN A 410 -24.78 -92.60 13.47
N LYS A 411 -25.90 -92.82 14.17
CA LYS A 411 -26.26 -94.09 14.82
C LYS A 411 -27.20 -94.87 13.91
#